data_AF-A0A1G7LWB0-F1
#
_entry.id   AF-A0A1G7LWB0-F1
#
_cell.length_a   1.000
_cell.length_b   1.000
_cell.length_c   1.000
_cell.angle_alpha   90.00
_cell.angle_beta   90.00
_cell.angle_gamma   90.00
#
_symmetry.space_group_name_H-M   'P 1'
#
loop_
_entity.id
_entity.type
_entity.pdbx_description
1 polymer ?
#
loop_
_entity_poly.entity_id
_entity_poly.type
_entity_poly.pdbx_seq_one_letter_code
_entity_poly.pdbx_strand_id
1 'polypeptide(L)' 'MSDLVSDLDRERSKLNKLGQKSIEQLIPLFSNEELQVQSQRVDKLLMQLYQIKSTCRKS' A
#
# COMPACT_ATOMS: atom_id res chain seq x y z
N MET A 1 -1.48 0.56 17.40
CA MET A 1 -2.00 -0.15 16.19
C MET A 1 -2.83 0.79 15.31
N SER A 2 -3.51 1.78 15.88
CA SER A 2 -4.41 2.71 15.17
C SER A 2 -3.71 3.58 14.12
N ASP A 3 -2.51 4.07 14.39
CA ASP A 3 -1.78 4.97 13.48
C ASP A 3 -1.27 4.22 12.24
N LEU A 4 -0.71 3.02 12.44
CA LEU A 4 -0.21 2.19 11.34
C LEU A 4 -1.32 1.74 10.37
N VAL A 5 -2.51 1.46 10.90
CA VAL A 5 -3.69 1.13 10.06
C VAL A 5 -4.16 2.37 9.28
N SER A 6 -4.16 3.54 9.93
CA SER A 6 -4.56 4.80 9.29
C SER A 6 -3.59 5.22 8.18
N ASP A 7 -2.29 5.06 8.41
CA ASP A 7 -1.26 5.31 7.39
C ASP A 7 -1.39 4.36 6.21
N LEU A 8 -1.67 3.08 6.46
CA LEU A 8 -1.85 2.08 5.41
C LEU A 8 -3.10 2.38 4.57
N ASP A 9 -4.20 2.81 5.20
CA ASP A 9 -5.42 3.21 4.49
C ASP A 9 -5.17 4.44 3.60
N ARG A 10 -4.42 5.43 4.11
CA ARG A 10 -4.04 6.62 3.35
C ARG A 10 -3.19 6.29 2.13
N GLU A 11 -2.18 5.42 2.28
CA GLU A 11 -1.33 5.03 1.16
C GLU A 11 -2.10 4.15 0.15
N ARG A 12 -3.02 3.28 0.59
CA ARG A 12 -3.94 2.55 -0.29
C ARG A 12 -4.87 3.46 -1.07
N SER A 13 -5.42 4.49 -0.43
CA SER A 13 -6.27 5.48 -1.10
C SER A 13 -5.50 6.22 -2.20
N LYS A 14 -4.23 6.55 -1.98
CA LYS A 14 -3.35 7.13 -3.00
C LYS A 14 -3.08 6.14 -4.14
N LEU A 15 -2.76 4.89 -3.82
CA LEU A 15 -2.55 3.84 -4.81
C LEU A 15 -3.77 3.67 -5.73
N ASN A 16 -4.98 3.64 -5.16
CA ASN A 16 -6.22 3.53 -5.93
C ASN A 16 -6.41 4.71 -6.89
N LYS A 17 -6.12 5.94 -6.45
CA LYS A 17 -6.19 7.13 -7.32
C LYS A 17 -5.19 7.07 -8.46
N LEU A 18 -3.98 6.60 -8.21
CA LEU A 18 -2.95 6.42 -9.24
C LEU A 18 -3.31 5.31 -10.22
N GLY A 19 -3.83 4.17 -9.72
CA GLY A 19 -4.29 3.06 -10.54
C GLY A 19 -5.45 3.48 -11.46
N GLN A 20 -6.42 4.20 -10.91
CA GLN A 20 -7.55 4.74 -11.68
C GLN A 20 -7.07 5.68 -12.81
N LYS A 21 -6.15 6.61 -12.50
CA LYS A 21 -5.55 7.49 -13.51
C LYS A 21 -4.78 6.72 -14.58
N SER A 22 -4.04 5.68 -14.21
CA SER A 22 -3.35 4.83 -15.17
C SER A 22 -4.31 4.09 -16.09
N ILE A 23 -5.42 3.56 -15.54
CA ILE A 23 -6.46 2.89 -16.34
C ILE A 23 -7.11 3.89 -17.31
N GLU A 24 -7.46 5.09 -16.84
CA GLU A 24 -8.03 6.15 -17.68
C GLU A 24 -7.08 6.60 -18.80
N GLN A 25 -5.78 6.62 -18.53
CA GLN A 25 -4.75 6.96 -19.51
C GLN A 25 -4.31 5.76 -20.36
N LEU A 26 -4.91 4.58 -20.17
CA LEU A 26 -4.52 3.31 -20.81
C LEU A 26 -3.03 2.97 -20.61
N ILE A 27 -2.42 3.50 -19.54
CA ILE A 27 -1.05 3.22 -19.18
C ILE A 27 -1.04 1.89 -18.43
N PRO A 28 -0.21 0.92 -18.85
CA PRO A 28 -0.07 -0.31 -18.11
C PRO A 28 0.39 -0.04 -16.69
N LEU A 29 -0.33 -0.59 -15.70
CA LEU A 29 -0.04 -0.38 -14.28
C LEU A 29 1.40 -0.75 -13.92
N PHE A 30 1.98 -1.75 -14.61
CA PHE A 30 3.36 -2.16 -14.39
C PHE A 30 4.39 -1.14 -14.89
N SER A 31 4.04 -0.31 -15.87
CA SER A 31 4.89 0.75 -16.45
C SER A 31 4.80 2.07 -15.69
N ASN A 32 3.87 2.21 -14.73
CA ASN A 32 3.75 3.41 -13.93
C ASN A 32 4.70 3.32 -12.71
N GLU A 33 5.87 3.93 -12.82
CA GLU A 33 6.87 3.99 -11.73
C GLU A 33 6.30 4.61 -10.44
N GLU A 34 5.44 5.62 -10.54
CA GLU A 34 4.83 6.25 -9.37
C GLU A 34 3.90 5.26 -8.64
N LEU A 35 3.12 4.49 -9.40
CA LEU A 35 2.26 3.43 -8.85
C LEU A 35 3.10 2.32 -8.19
N GLN A 36 4.21 1.95 -8.81
CA GLN A 36 5.11 0.91 -8.27
C GLN A 36 5.75 1.34 -6.94
N VAL A 37 6.27 2.57 -6.88
CA VAL A 37 6.84 3.11 -5.64
C VAL A 37 5.79 3.17 -4.53
N GLN A 38 4.55 3.54 -4.86
CA GLN A 38 3.45 3.53 -3.90
C GLN A 38 3.05 2.11 -3.47
N SER A 39 3.05 1.14 -4.39
CA SER A 39 2.78 -0.27 -4.06
C SER A 39 3.79 -0.80 -3.05
N GLN A 40 5.09 -0.56 -3.29
CA GLN A 40 6.15 -0.98 -2.37
C GLN A 40 6.01 -0.38 -0.96
N ARG A 41 5.48 0.84 -0.84
CA ARG A 41 5.22 1.46 0.47
C ARG A 41 4.08 0.77 1.20
N VAL A 42 2.99 0.48 0.49
CA VAL A 42 1.86 -0.28 1.03
C VAL A 42 2.31 -1.67 1.47
N ASP A 43 3.11 -2.36 0.65
CA ASP A 43 3.64 -3.70 0.95
C ASP A 43 4.52 -3.70 2.21
N LYS A 44 5.41 -2.72 2.37
CA LYS A 44 6.24 -2.55 3.57
C LYS A 44 5.40 -2.33 4.84
N LEU A 45 4.39 -1.46 4.76
CA LEU A 45 3.48 -1.22 5.88
C LEU A 45 2.68 -2.49 6.23
N LEU A 46 2.26 -3.25 5.22
CA LEU A 46 1.57 -4.53 5.41
C LEU A 46 2.45 -5.56 6.11
N MET A 47 3.72 -5.68 5.68
CA MET A 47 4.70 -6.56 6.32
C MET A 47 4.91 -6.19 7.79
N GLN A 48 5.07 -4.90 8.10
CA GLN A 48 5.19 -4.43 9.49
C GLN A 48 3.95 -4.78 10.32
N LEU A 49 2.75 -4.60 9.76
CA LEU A 49 1.50 -4.92 10.43
C LEU A 49 1.34 -6.43 10.66
N TYR A 50 1.72 -7.25 9.69
CA TYR A 50 1.76 -8.72 9.81
C TYR A 50 2.77 -9.16 10.87
N GLN A 51 3.93 -8.53 10.95
CA GLN A 51 4.96 -8.84 11.92
C GLN A 51 4.53 -8.46 13.34
N ILE A 52 3.86 -7.32 13.53
CA ILE A 52 3.26 -6.92 14.81
C ILE A 52 2.14 -7.90 15.21
N LYS A 53 1.30 -8.32 14.27
CA LYS A 53 0.23 -9.31 14.54
C LYS A 53 0.78 -10.69 14.87
N SER A 54 1.90 -11.10 14.25
CA SER A 54 2.52 -12.41 14.51
C SER A 54 3.27 -12.44 15.83
N THR A 55 3.84 -11.33 16.28
CA THR A 55 4.46 -11.21 17.62
C THR A 55 3.42 -11.11 18.72
N CYS A 56 2.31 -10.39 18.54
CA CYS A 56 1.20 -10.34 19.50
C CYS A 56 0.47 -11.67 19.71
N ARG A 57 0.55 -12.64 18.78
CA ARG A 57 -0.05 -13.99 18.95
C ARG A 57 0.82 -14.98 19.72
N LYS A 58 2.08 -14.63 20.04
CA LYS A 58 3.03 -15.53 20.71
C LYS A 58 3.31 -15.17 22.17
N SER A 59 2.47 -14.33 22.81
CA SER A 59 2.64 -13.90 24.20
C SER A 59 1.45 -14.33 25.05
#